data_AF-A0A0V0HW81-F1
#
_entry.id   AF-A0A0V0HW81-F1
#
_cell.length_a   1.000
_cell.length_b   1.000
_cell.length_c   1.000
_cell.angle_alpha   90.00
_cell.angle_beta   90.00
_cell.angle_gamma   90.00
#
_symmetry.space_group_name_H-M   'P 1'
#
loop_
_entity.id
_entity.type
_entity.pdbx_description
1 polymer ?
#
loop_
_entity_poly.entity_id
_entity_poly.type
_entity_poly.pdbx_seq_one_letter_code
_entity_poly.pdbx_strand_id
1 'polypeptide(L)'
;MPADNGDFEKKVLQWKLSLHQIGLDVVRTDRTLVFYENEANQAKLWDVLSVYAWMDKDIGYVQGMSDICSPMIILLENEADAYWCFERAMRRLVCLYCC
;
A
#
# COMPACT_ATOMS: atom_id res chain seq x y z
N MET A 1 -16.81 16.37 27.95
CA MET A 1 -16.31 15.09 27.39
C MET A 1 -15.22 15.40 26.38
N PRO A 2 -13.96 14.99 26.60
CA PRO A 2 -13.01 14.87 25.50
C PRO A 2 -12.27 13.53 25.59
N ALA A 3 -12.74 12.54 24.84
CA ALA A 3 -12.06 11.26 24.65
C ALA A 3 -12.28 10.84 23.20
N ASP A 4 -11.54 11.46 22.28
CA ASP A 4 -11.54 11.05 20.86
C ASP A 4 -10.19 11.35 20.18
N ASN A 5 -9.47 12.40 20.61
CA ASN A 5 -8.16 12.75 20.02
C ASN A 5 -7.08 11.67 20.19
N GLY A 6 -7.11 10.92 21.30
CA GLY A 6 -6.07 9.93 21.59
C GLY A 6 -6.10 8.69 20.70
N ASP A 7 -7.27 8.34 20.15
CA ASP A 7 -7.41 7.17 19.27
C ASP A 7 -6.99 7.52 17.83
N PHE A 8 -7.30 8.74 17.40
CA PHE A 8 -6.82 9.27 16.12
C PHE A 8 -5.28 9.37 16.09
N GLU A 9 -4.64 9.87 17.15
CA GLU A 9 -3.17 9.93 17.22
C GLU A 9 -2.51 8.55 17.16
N LYS A 10 -3.07 7.56 17.88
CA LYS A 10 -2.60 6.17 17.80
C LYS A 10 -2.75 5.61 16.38
N LYS A 11 -3.85 5.91 15.69
CA LYS A 11 -4.07 5.51 14.30
C LYS A 11 -3.04 6.15 13.36
N VAL A 12 -2.78 7.44 13.52
CA VAL A 12 -1.76 8.15 12.73
C VAL A 12 -0.37 7.59 13.00
N LEU A 13 -0.04 7.25 14.25
CA LEU A 13 1.24 6.63 14.59
C LEU A 13 1.39 5.25 13.94
N GLN A 14 0.36 4.40 13.99
CA GLN A 14 0.37 3.10 13.32
C GLN A 14 0.49 3.21 11.81
N TRP A 15 -0.24 4.14 11.21
CA TRP A 15 -0.12 4.42 9.78
C TRP A 15 1.29 4.90 9.41
N LYS A 16 1.88 5.81 10.19
CA LYS A 16 3.27 6.26 9.98
C LYS A 16 4.29 5.12 10.07
N LEU A 17 4.10 4.17 10.99
CA LEU A 17 4.94 2.97 11.07
C LEU A 17 4.82 2.13 9.80
N SER A 18 3.60 1.98 9.29
CA SER A 18 3.33 1.28 8.02
C SER A 18 4.00 1.98 6.83
N LEU A 19 3.99 3.31 6.76
CA LEU A 19 4.66 4.07 5.69
C LEU A 19 6.16 3.79 5.63
N HIS A 20 6.81 3.65 6.78
CA HIS A 20 8.23 3.33 6.83
C HIS A 20 8.51 1.94 6.25
N GLN A 21 7.68 0.95 6.61
CA GLN A 21 7.76 -0.40 6.05
C GLN A 21 7.48 -0.41 4.55
N ILE A 22 6.45 0.31 4.09
CA ILE A 22 6.12 0.48 2.66
C ILE A 22 7.31 1.07 1.92
N GLY A 23 7.95 2.12 2.43
CA GLY A 23 9.12 2.72 1.79
C GLY A 23 10.29 1.74 1.66
N LEU A 24 10.56 0.95 2.70
CA LEU A 24 11.58 -0.08 2.66
C LEU A 24 11.24 -1.18 1.64
N ASP A 25 9.99 -1.61 1.59
CA ASP A 25 9.52 -2.63 0.67
C ASP A 25 9.54 -2.11 -0.78
N VAL A 26 9.12 -0.88 -1.06
CA VAL A 26 9.20 -0.26 -2.40
C VAL A 26 10.66 -0.18 -2.89
N VAL A 27 11.61 0.16 -2.01
CA VAL A 27 13.05 0.19 -2.37
C VAL A 27 13.62 -1.22 -2.61
N ARG A 28 13.03 -2.25 -1.99
CA ARG A 28 13.39 -3.66 -2.18
C ARG A 28 12.68 -4.30 -3.37
N THR A 29 11.48 -3.84 -3.69
CA THR A 29 10.64 -4.34 -4.78
C THR A 29 11.30 -3.93 -6.09
N ASP A 30 11.73 -4.94 -6.84
CA ASP A 30 12.13 -4.82 -8.24
C ASP A 30 13.18 -3.75 -8.59
N ARG A 31 14.33 -3.78 -7.88
CA ARG A 31 15.59 -3.22 -8.43
C ARG A 31 16.05 -3.89 -9.75
N THR A 32 15.38 -4.96 -10.17
CA THR A 32 15.70 -5.76 -11.35
C THR A 32 14.88 -5.42 -12.59
N LEU A 33 13.75 -4.72 -12.47
CA LEU A 33 12.94 -4.29 -13.60
C LEU A 33 13.32 -2.86 -14.03
N VAL A 34 13.73 -2.71 -15.30
CA VAL A 34 14.04 -1.42 -15.96
C VAL A 34 12.92 -0.38 -15.81
N PHE A 35 11.69 -0.82 -15.55
CA PHE A 35 10.52 0.03 -15.33
C PHE A 35 10.54 0.81 -14.01
N TYR A 36 11.19 0.28 -12.97
CA TYR A 36 11.33 0.94 -11.66
C TYR A 36 12.59 1.78 -11.52
N GLU A 37 13.41 1.88 -12.56
CA GLU A 37 14.57 2.77 -12.61
C GLU A 37 14.14 4.26 -12.54
N ASN A 38 12.89 4.54 -12.90
CA ASN A 38 12.30 5.87 -12.78
C ASN A 38 11.68 6.08 -11.39
N GLU A 39 12.19 7.06 -10.65
CA GLU A 39 11.67 7.48 -9.33
C GLU A 39 10.18 7.84 -9.39
N ALA A 40 9.68 8.30 -10.54
CA ALA A 40 8.26 8.60 -10.71
C ALA A 40 7.38 7.34 -10.48
N ASN A 41 7.78 6.18 -11.01
CA ASN A 41 7.00 4.94 -10.87
C ASN A 41 7.06 4.38 -9.45
N GLN A 42 8.19 4.57 -8.75
CA GLN A 42 8.34 4.24 -7.33
C GLN A 42 7.43 5.13 -6.47
N ALA A 43 7.35 6.42 -6.78
CA ALA A 43 6.47 7.35 -6.09
C ALA A 43 4.99 6.94 -6.25
N LYS A 44 4.56 6.54 -7.44
CA LYS A 44 3.20 6.02 -7.68
C LYS A 44 2.86 4.82 -6.81
N LEU A 45 3.78 3.85 -6.73
CA LEU A 45 3.62 2.66 -5.91
C LEU A 45 3.51 3.03 -4.43
N TRP A 46 4.36 3.95 -3.96
CA TRP A 46 4.33 4.45 -2.59
C TRP A 46 3.02 5.18 -2.27
N ASP A 47 2.51 6.04 -3.15
CA ASP A 47 1.26 6.76 -2.98
C ASP A 47 0.05 5.82 -2.90
N VAL A 48 -0.05 4.84 -3.80
CA VAL A 48 -1.16 3.86 -3.78
C VAL A 48 -1.15 3.02 -2.49
N LEU A 49 0.01 2.52 -2.08
CA LEU A 49 0.16 1.72 -0.85
C LEU A 49 -0.10 2.53 0.41
N SER A 50 0.36 3.78 0.46
CA SER A 50 0.17 4.66 1.61
C SER A 50 -1.29 5.07 1.79
N VAL A 51 -2.00 5.34 0.69
CA VAL A 51 -3.47 5.55 0.69
C VAL A 51 -4.19 4.27 1.12
N TYR A 52 -3.79 3.10 0.61
CA TYR A 52 -4.38 1.84 1.02
C TYR A 52 -4.24 1.58 2.53
N ALA A 53 -3.04 1.78 3.08
CA ALA A 53 -2.76 1.63 4.50
C ALA A 53 -3.57 2.61 5.38
N TRP A 54 -4.00 3.75 4.83
CA TRP A 54 -4.86 4.69 5.55
C TRP A 54 -6.33 4.28 5.51
N MET A 55 -6.77 3.78 4.35
CA MET A 55 -8.15 3.44 4.03
C MET A 55 -8.58 2.12 4.65
N ASP A 56 -7.74 1.09 4.57
CA ASP A 56 -8.02 -0.24 5.09
C ASP A 56 -7.70 -0.30 6.59
N LYS A 57 -8.74 -0.38 7.42
CA LYS A 57 -8.63 -0.37 8.89
C LYS A 57 -8.46 -1.76 9.50
N ASP A 58 -8.76 -2.82 8.76
CA ASP A 58 -8.83 -4.17 9.30
C ASP A 58 -7.58 -5.00 8.99
N ILE A 59 -6.98 -4.81 7.80
CA ILE A 59 -5.80 -5.58 7.37
C ILE A 59 -4.51 -4.74 7.50
N GLY A 60 -4.58 -3.45 7.15
CA GLY A 60 -3.41 -2.59 7.02
C GLY A 60 -2.47 -2.99 5.88
N TYR A 61 -1.23 -2.52 5.93
CA TYR A 61 -0.17 -2.96 5.00
C TYR A 61 0.56 -4.16 5.57
N VAL A 62 0.70 -5.21 4.77
CA VAL A 62 1.43 -6.44 5.09
C VAL A 62 2.63 -6.57 4.14
N GLN A 63 3.75 -7.05 4.66
CA GLN A 63 4.96 -7.27 3.89
C GLN A 63 4.68 -8.16 2.67
N GLY A 64 5.11 -7.71 1.47
CA GLY A 64 4.86 -8.38 0.19
C GLY A 64 3.64 -7.85 -0.57
N MET A 65 2.85 -6.93 0.00
CA MET A 65 1.78 -6.24 -0.75
C MET A 65 2.35 -5.31 -1.84
N SER A 66 3.57 -4.80 -1.67
CA SER A 66 4.29 -4.06 -2.71
C SER A 66 4.55 -4.90 -3.96
N ASP A 67 4.89 -6.18 -3.81
CA ASP A 67 5.14 -7.10 -4.92
C ASP A 67 3.85 -7.40 -5.70
N ILE A 68 2.69 -7.39 -5.04
CA ILE A 68 1.37 -7.57 -5.67
C ILE A 68 0.93 -6.29 -6.39
N CYS A 69 1.22 -5.13 -5.83
CA CYS A 69 0.88 -3.84 -6.43
C CYS A 69 1.83 -3.46 -7.59
N SER A 70 3.07 -3.97 -7.58
CA SER A 70 4.08 -3.77 -8.63
C SER A 70 3.55 -4.01 -10.05
N PRO A 71 3.02 -5.20 -10.40
CA PRO A 71 2.48 -5.45 -11.73
C PRO A 71 1.24 -4.62 -12.05
N MET A 72 0.47 -4.16 -11.06
CA MET A 72 -0.70 -3.30 -11.31
C MET A 72 -0.28 -1.91 -11.77
N ILE A 73 0.75 -1.33 -11.16
CA ILE A 73 1.31 -0.03 -11.57
C ILE A 73 2.00 -0.13 -12.94
N ILE A 74 2.59 -1.29 -13.26
CA ILE A 74 3.18 -1.53 -14.58
C ILE A 74 2.08 -1.67 -15.66
N LEU A 75 0.99 -2.36 -15.36
CA LEU A 75 -0.12 -2.55 -16.31
C LEU A 75 -1.01 -1.33 -16.46
N LEU A 76 -1.16 -0.53 -15.41
CA LEU A 76 -2.10 0.59 -15.34
C LEU A 76 -1.31 1.90 -15.20
N GLU A 77 -1.32 2.72 -16.24
CA GLU A 77 -0.64 4.03 -16.24
C GLU A 77 -1.27 5.01 -15.24
N ASN A 78 -2.55 4.81 -14.93
CA ASN A 78 -3.37 5.64 -14.06
C ASN A 78 -3.40 5.09 -12.62
N GLU A 79 -2.95 5.90 -11.66
CA GLU A 79 -2.86 5.56 -10.23
C GLU A 79 -4.22 5.21 -9.62
N ALA A 80 -5.29 5.89 -10.05
CA ALA A 80 -6.63 5.63 -9.54
C ALA A 80 -7.12 4.23 -9.92
N ASP A 81 -6.91 3.81 -11.17
CA ASP A 81 -7.30 2.49 -11.64
C ASP A 81 -6.45 1.41 -10.98
N ALA A 82 -5.15 1.66 -10.80
CA ALA A 82 -4.25 0.78 -10.07
C ALA A 82 -4.71 0.57 -8.62
N TYR A 83 -5.09 1.64 -7.92
CA TYR A 83 -5.64 1.57 -6.57
C TYR A 83 -6.90 0.71 -6.48
N TRP A 84 -7.90 0.96 -7.34
CA TRP A 84 -9.15 0.19 -7.30
C TRP A 84 -8.95 -1.29 -7.67
N CYS A 85 -8.03 -1.56 -8.61
CA CYS A 85 -7.69 -2.92 -8.99
C CYS A 85 -6.99 -3.65 -7.83
N PHE A 86 -6.05 -2.96 -7.16
CA PHE A 86 -5.33 -3.48 -6.01
C PHE A 86 -6.24 -3.74 -4.83
N GLU A 87 -7.13 -2.79 -4.49
CA GLU A 87 -8.11 -2.94 -3.42
C GLU A 87 -9.01 -4.16 -3.65
N ARG A 88 -9.48 -4.36 -4.89
CA ARG A 88 -10.27 -5.55 -5.25
C ARG A 88 -9.46 -6.85 -5.18
N ALA A 89 -8.20 -6.85 -5.58
CA ALA A 89 -7.33 -8.01 -5.49
C ALA A 89 -7.06 -8.39 -4.02
N MET A 90 -6.75 -7.42 -3.17
CA MET A 90 -6.55 -7.62 -1.74
C MET A 90 -7.80 -8.13 -1.04
N ARG A 91 -8.98 -7.58 -1.35
CA ARG A 91 -10.26 -8.12 -0.84
C ARG A 91 -10.46 -9.59 -1.20
N ARG A 92 -10.06 -10.02 -2.40
CA ARG A 92 -10.13 -11.43 -2.81
C ARG A 92 -9.12 -12.31 -2.10
N LEU A 93 -7.88 -11.84 -1.95
CA LEU A 93 -6.83 -12.58 -1.24
C LEU A 93 -7.16 -12.74 0.24
N VAL A 94 -7.64 -11.70 0.92
CA VAL A 94 -8.00 -11.79 2.34
C VAL A 94 -9.22 -12.68 2.58
N CYS A 95 -10.18 -12.72 1.64
CA CYS A 95 -11.28 -13.67 1.68
C CYS A 95 -10.82 -15.15 1.63
N LEU A 96 -9.65 -15.44 1.04
CA LEU A 96 -9.08 -16.79 0.99
C LEU A 96 -8.40 -17.23 2.30
N TYR A 97 -7.95 -16.28 3.14
CA TYR A 97 -7.27 -16.59 4.41
C TYR A 97 -8.22 -16.71 5.62
N CYS A 98 -9.52 -16.47 5.43
CA CYS A 98 -10.53 -16.60 6.49
C CYS A 98 -11.37 -17.89 6.39
N CYS A 99 -11.01 -18.83 5.52
CA CYS A 99 -11.58 -20.18 5.48
C CYS A 99 -10.73 -21.19 6.26
#